data_AF-A0A1F0TBX9-F1
#
_entry.id   AF-A0A1F0TBX9-F1
#
_cell.length_a   1.000
_cell.length_b   1.000
_cell.length_c   1.000
_cell.angle_alpha   90.00
_cell.angle_beta   90.00
_cell.angle_gamma   90.00
#
_symmetry.space_group_name_H-M   'P 1'
#
loop_
_entity.id
_entity.type
_entity.pdbx_description
1 polymer ?
#
loop_
_entity_poly.entity_id
_entity_poly.type
_entity_poly.pdbx_seq_one_letter_code
_entity_poly.pdbx_strand_id
1 'polypeptide(L)' 'MKDFKNFIAGIGEINVIAYLIYVCTGLAPLFHILIIGSEVTTGKIVLTILGILYVILLTIARIYRKFFW' A
#
# COMPACT_ATOMS: atom_id res chain seq x y z
N MET A 1 -7.38 -21.59 -8.70
CA MET A 1 -7.85 -20.20 -8.97
C MET A 1 -8.81 -19.65 -7.91
N LYS A 2 -9.71 -20.46 -7.31
CA LYS A 2 -10.58 -20.02 -6.21
C LYS A 2 -9.78 -19.52 -5.00
N ASP A 3 -8.67 -20.18 -4.67
CA ASP A 3 -7.84 -19.86 -3.50
C ASP A 3 -7.14 -18.50 -3.62
N PHE A 4 -6.68 -18.14 -4.83
CA PHE A 4 -6.05 -16.85 -5.08
C PHE A 4 -7.04 -15.68 -4.99
N LYS A 5 -8.27 -15.87 -5.50
CA LYS A 5 -9.35 -14.88 -5.37
C LYS A 5 -9.73 -14.66 -3.91
N ASN A 6 -9.84 -15.75 -3.14
CA ASN A 6 -10.13 -15.69 -1.70
C ASN A 6 -8.99 -15.04 -0.91
N PHE A 7 -7.73 -15.27 -1.29
CA PHE A 7 -6.57 -14.63 -0.69
C PHE A 7 -6.58 -13.11 -0.90
N ILE A 8 -6.80 -12.64 -2.13
CA ILE A 8 -6.91 -11.20 -2.43
C ILE A 8 -8.12 -10.58 -1.73
N ALA A 9 -9.27 -11.26 -1.72
CA ALA A 9 -10.43 -10.81 -0.97
C ALA A 9 -10.11 -10.70 0.53
N GLY A 10 -9.42 -11.69 1.11
CA GLY A 10 -8.96 -11.68 2.51
C GLY A 10 -8.05 -10.51 2.85
N ILE A 11 -7.09 -10.16 1.98
CA ILE A 11 -6.27 -8.95 2.14
C ILE A 11 -7.14 -7.68 2.11
N GLY A 12 -8.17 -7.67 1.26
CA GLY A 12 -9.14 -6.58 1.20
C GLY A 12 -10.10 -6.48 2.40
N GLU A 13 -10.10 -7.45 3.33
CA GLU A 13 -10.95 -7.46 4.56
C GLU A 13 -10.49 -6.48 5.63
N ILE A 14 -9.44 -5.73 5.37
CA ILE A 14 -8.90 -4.79 6.34
C ILE A 14 -9.87 -3.63 6.61
N ASN A 15 -10.02 -3.31 7.89
CA ASN A 15 -10.81 -2.16 8.35
C ASN A 15 -10.30 -0.87 7.69
N VAL A 16 -11.19 0.10 7.46
CA VAL A 16 -10.89 1.43 6.91
C VAL A 16 -9.73 2.10 7.64
N ILE A 17 -9.71 2.02 8.97
CA ILE A 17 -8.65 2.62 9.81
C ILE A 17 -7.31 1.92 9.55
N ALA A 18 -7.29 0.59 9.55
CA ALA A 18 -6.08 -0.19 9.29
C ALA A 18 -5.53 0.07 7.88
N TYR A 19 -6.42 0.11 6.87
CA TYR A 19 -6.06 0.51 5.51
C TYR A 19 -5.41 1.90 5.47
N LEU A 20 -6.00 2.88 6.16
CA LEU A 20 -5.46 4.24 6.16
C LEU A 20 -4.05 4.27 6.78
N ILE A 21 -3.85 3.54 7.89
CA ILE A 21 -2.53 3.39 8.51
C ILE A 21 -1.54 2.77 7.52
N TYR A 22 -1.89 1.66 6.86
CA TYR A 22 -1.00 1.01 5.90
C TYR A 22 -0.66 1.89 4.70
N VAL A 23 -1.63 2.67 4.20
CA VAL A 23 -1.39 3.65 3.14
C VAL A 23 -0.44 4.76 3.60
N CYS A 24 -0.67 5.31 4.79
CA CYS A 24 0.22 6.32 5.37
C CYS A 24 1.64 5.79 5.58
N THR A 25 1.80 4.54 6.05
CA THR A 25 3.10 3.91 6.22
C THR A 25 3.82 3.69 4.89
N GLY A 26 3.10 3.22 3.86
CA GLY A 26 3.68 3.03 2.52
C GLY A 26 4.11 4.34 1.85
N LEU A 27 3.44 5.44 2.16
CA LEU A 27 3.77 6.78 1.65
C LEU A 27 4.80 7.53 2.51
N ALA A 28 5.17 7.03 3.69
CA ALA A 28 6.11 7.71 4.58
C ALA A 28 7.45 8.10 3.92
N PRO A 29 8.08 7.25 3.08
CA PRO A 29 9.30 7.63 2.37
C PRO A 29 9.12 8.84 1.44
N LEU A 30 7.96 8.97 0.78
CA LEU A 30 7.63 10.13 -0.06
C LEU A 30 7.55 11.41 0.77
N PHE A 31 6.90 11.36 1.93
CA PHE A 31 6.81 12.52 2.83
C PHE A 31 8.20 12.93 3.34
N HIS A 32 9.06 11.97 3.65
CA HIS A 32 10.44 12.25 4.07
C HIS A 32 11.29 12.91 2.97
N ILE A 33 11.09 12.55 1.71
CA ILE A 33 11.84 13.13 0.60
C ILE A 33 11.26 14.50 0.20
N LEU A 34 9.94 14.60 0.06
CA LEU A 34 9.28 15.77 -0.53
C LEU A 34 8.99 16.89 0.47
N ILE A 35 8.64 16.57 1.72
CA ILE A 35 8.25 17.58 2.73
C ILE A 35 9.43 17.93 3.64
N ILE A 36 10.14 16.92 4.14
CA ILE A 36 11.25 17.12 5.08
C ILE A 36 12.53 17.61 4.35
N GLY A 37 12.59 17.46 3.01
CA GLY A 37 13.77 17.86 2.23
C GLY A 37 14.98 16.97 2.49
N SER A 38 14.73 15.72 2.90
CA SER A 38 15.80 14.79 3.27
C SER A 38 16.58 14.33 2.05
N GLU A 39 17.90 14.20 2.18
CA GLU A 39 18.78 13.76 1.09
C GLU A 39 18.26 12.50 0.41
N VAL A 40 18.19 12.54 -0.92
CA VAL A 40 17.70 11.44 -1.74
C VAL A 40 18.79 10.39 -1.87
N THR A 41 18.77 9.39 -1.00
CA THR A 41 19.67 8.24 -1.07
C THR A 41 19.00 7.09 -1.84
N THR A 42 19.83 6.21 -2.43
CA THR A 42 19.36 5.01 -3.14
C THR A 42 18.36 4.19 -2.29
N GLY A 43 18.61 4.07 -0.98
CA GLY A 43 17.71 3.36 -0.07
C GLY A 43 16.31 3.98 0.03
N LYS A 44 16.22 5.31 0.11
CA LYS A 44 14.92 6.02 0.19
C LYS A 44 14.15 5.92 -1.12
N ILE A 45 14.83 5.94 -2.26
CA ILE A 45 14.20 5.71 -3.57
C ILE A 45 13.61 4.29 -3.63
N VAL A 46 14.39 3.27 -3.24
CA VAL A 46 13.92 1.88 -3.23
C VAL A 46 12.72 1.70 -2.29
N LEU A 47 12.78 2.27 -1.08
CA LEU A 47 11.68 2.23 -0.12
C LEU A 47 10.43 2.95 -0.65
N THR A 48 10.60 4.06 -1.35
CA THR A 48 9.51 4.79 -1.99
C THR A 48 8.82 3.94 -3.06
N ILE A 49 9.58 3.30 -3.94
CA ILE A 49 9.03 2.42 -4.99
C ILE A 49 8.28 1.25 -4.37
N LEU A 50 8.88 0.59 -3.37
CA LEU A 50 8.26 -0.54 -2.68
C LEU A 50 6.98 -0.11 -1.94
N GLY A 51 7.00 1.06 -1.30
CA GLY A 51 5.85 1.64 -0.61
C GLY A 51 4.70 1.97 -1.56
N ILE A 52 4.97 2.59 -2.70
CA ILE A 52 3.96 2.86 -3.73
C ILE A 52 3.36 1.56 -4.25
N LEU A 53 4.21 0.56 -4.57
CA LEU A 53 3.75 -0.74 -5.05
C LEU A 53 2.83 -1.41 -4.02
N TYR A 54 3.21 -1.39 -2.74
CA TYR A 54 2.41 -1.92 -1.65
C TYR A 54 1.05 -1.23 -1.53
N VAL A 55 1.00 0.10 -1.61
CA VAL A 55 -0.25 0.87 -1.57
C VAL A 55 -1.16 0.54 -2.76
N ILE A 56 -0.60 0.40 -3.96
CA ILE A 56 -1.37 0.01 -5.15
C ILE A 56 -1.99 -1.38 -4.95
N LEU A 57 -1.21 -2.35 -4.50
CA LEU A 57 -1.70 -3.72 -4.26
C LEU A 57 -2.82 -3.76 -3.20
N LEU A 58 -2.66 -3.02 -2.10
CA LEU A 58 -3.69 -2.88 -1.06
C LEU A 58 -4.97 -2.24 -1.60
N THR A 59 -4.83 -1.19 -2.42
CA THR A 59 -5.97 -0.48 -3.00
C THR A 59 -6.73 -1.40 -3.95
N ILE A 60 -6.02 -2.13 -4.81
CA ILE A 60 -6.61 -3.12 -5.71
C ILE A 60 -7.29 -4.24 -4.92
N ALA A 61 -6.67 -4.78 -3.88
CA ALA A 61 -7.27 -5.84 -3.05
C ALA A 61 -8.56 -5.36 -2.36
N ARG A 62 -8.58 -4.11 -1.89
CA ARG A 62 -9.76 -3.51 -1.26
C ARG A 62 -10.90 -3.26 -2.26
N ILE A 63 -10.58 -2.74 -3.44
CA ILE A 63 -11.55 -2.56 -4.54
C ILE A 63 -12.08 -3.93 -4.98
N TYR A 64 -11.18 -4.91 -5.16
CA TYR A 64 -11.54 -6.25 -5.57
C TYR A 64 -12.57 -6.86 -4.62
N ARG A 65 -12.34 -6.76 -3.31
CA ARG A 65 -13.32 -7.22 -2.32
C ARG A 65 -14.65 -6.49 -2.46
N LYS A 66 -14.65 -5.15 -2.47
CA LYS A 66 -15.90 -4.36 -2.53
C LYS A 66 -16.78 -4.66 -3.76
N PHE A 67 -16.17 -4.98 -4.90
CA PHE A 67 -16.90 -5.15 -6.17
C PHE A 67 -17.15 -6.61 -6.57
N PHE A 68 -16.29 -7.55 -6.16
CA PHE A 68 -16.32 -8.94 -6.64
C PHE A 68 -16.59 -9.97 -5.54
N TRP A 69 -16.74 -9.56 -4.27
CA TRP A 69 -17.04 -10.43 -3.14
C TRP A 69 -18.11 -9.85 -2.23
#